data_AF-A0A6N2M8X5-F1
#
_entry.id   AF-A0A6N2M8X5-F1
#
_cell.length_a   1.000
_cell.length_b   1.000
_cell.length_c   1.000
_cell.angle_alpha   90.00
_cell.angle_beta   90.00
_cell.angle_gamma   90.00
#
_symmetry.space_group_name_H-M   'P 1'
#
loop_
_entity.id
_entity.type
_entity.pdbx_description
1 polymer ?
#
loop_
_entity_poly.entity_id
_entity_poly.type
_entity_poly.pdbx_seq_one_letter_code
_entity_poly.pdbx_strand_id
1 'polypeptide(L)'
;MKRIRADMVKINEGQERIRAGQKEVREKFEEISKDTAKLKEETNTISKQSAANQVRLDLMFQIVKARSENDAPKDAALTQILRALINGEAEPELKRAKLPEEKQEQRLIT
;
A
#
# COMPACT_ATOMS: atom_id res chain seq x y z
N MET A 1 -11.97 58.67 -8.93
CA MET A 1 -12.36 58.05 -7.65
C MET A 1 -13.47 56.99 -7.74
N LYS A 2 -14.62 57.22 -8.39
CA LYS A 2 -15.73 56.21 -8.45
C LYS A 2 -15.35 54.87 -9.11
N ARG A 3 -14.59 54.89 -10.22
CA ARG A 3 -14.12 53.67 -10.93
C ARG A 3 -13.19 52.81 -10.06
N ILE A 4 -12.18 53.43 -9.44
CA ILE A 4 -11.24 52.75 -8.53
C ILE A 4 -11.97 52.00 -7.40
N ARG A 5 -13.00 52.62 -6.80
CA ARG A 5 -13.80 51.96 -5.75
C ARG A 5 -14.58 50.75 -6.29
N ALA A 6 -15.16 50.85 -7.48
CA ALA A 6 -15.87 49.74 -8.11
C ALA A 6 -14.92 48.58 -8.46
N ASP A 7 -13.72 48.89 -8.94
CA ASP A 7 -12.70 47.88 -9.25
C ASP A 7 -12.20 47.19 -7.97
N MET A 8 -12.03 47.94 -6.88
CA MET A 8 -11.64 47.39 -5.57
C MET A 8 -12.68 46.41 -5.02
N VAL A 9 -13.98 46.68 -5.19
CA VAL A 9 -15.05 45.74 -4.80
C VAL A 9 -14.97 44.45 -5.62
N LYS A 10 -14.82 44.55 -6.94
CA LYS A 10 -14.69 43.37 -7.82
C LYS A 10 -13.46 42.52 -7.49
N ILE A 11 -12.33 43.17 -7.18
CA ILE A 11 -11.12 42.48 -6.74
C ILE A 11 -11.40 41.73 -5.44
N ASN A 12 -12.05 42.37 -4.47
CA ASN A 12 -12.38 41.74 -3.19
C ASN A 12 -13.28 40.50 -3.38
N GLU A 13 -14.32 40.60 -4.18
CA GLU A 13 -15.19 39.46 -4.52
C GLU A 13 -14.41 38.33 -5.24
N GLY A 14 -13.48 38.70 -6.12
CA GLY A 14 -12.58 37.73 -6.76
C GLY A 14 -11.68 37.01 -5.76
N GLN A 15 -11.10 37.75 -4.80
CA GLN A 15 -10.26 37.19 -3.75
C GLN A 15 -11.03 36.24 -2.82
N GLU A 16 -12.27 36.59 -2.45
CA GLU A 16 -13.13 35.72 -1.65
C GLU A 16 -13.44 34.40 -2.38
N ARG A 17 -13.77 34.46 -3.69
CA ARG A 17 -13.96 33.25 -4.50
C ARG A 17 -12.70 32.39 -4.58
N ILE A 18 -11.53 33.00 -4.74
CA ILE A 18 -10.25 32.29 -4.76
C ILE A 18 -10.00 31.59 -3.41
N ARG A 19 -10.21 32.29 -2.28
CA ARG A 19 -10.04 31.70 -0.94
C ARG A 19 -10.98 30.52 -0.71
N ALA A 20 -12.25 30.66 -1.10
CA ALA A 20 -13.22 29.57 -1.01
C ALA A 20 -12.80 28.35 -1.85
N GLY A 21 -12.40 28.57 -3.10
CA GLY A 21 -11.91 27.49 -3.97
C GLY A 21 -10.64 26.82 -3.44
N GLN A 22 -9.69 27.60 -2.91
CA GLN A 22 -8.47 27.05 -2.29
C GLN A 22 -8.78 26.19 -1.06
N LYS A 23 -9.76 26.61 -0.24
CA LYS A 23 -10.21 25.84 0.91
C LYS A 23 -10.83 24.51 0.47
N GLU A 24 -11.72 24.53 -0.52
CA GLU A 24 -12.36 23.33 -1.06
C GLU A 24 -11.33 22.35 -1.64
N VAL A 25 -10.37 22.85 -2.42
CA VAL A 25 -9.29 22.02 -2.99
C VAL A 25 -8.44 21.39 -1.89
N ARG A 26 -8.13 22.14 -0.82
CA ARG A 26 -7.36 21.61 0.32
C ARG A 26 -8.11 20.49 1.04
N GLU A 27 -9.39 20.70 1.33
CA GLU A 27 -10.24 19.72 2.01
C GLU A 27 -10.32 18.41 1.20
N LYS A 28 -10.52 18.51 -0.12
CA LYS A 28 -10.50 17.35 -1.02
C LYS A 28 -9.15 16.63 -1.04
N PHE A 29 -8.05 17.38 -1.06
CA PHE A 29 -6.71 16.79 -1.05
C PHE A 29 -6.41 16.07 0.26
N GLU A 30 -6.87 16.59 1.40
CA GLU A 30 -6.76 15.93 2.70
C GLU A 30 -7.55 14.61 2.75
N GLU A 31 -8.75 14.57 2.17
CA GLU A 31 -9.55 13.35 2.04
C GLU A 31 -8.84 12.31 1.17
N ILE A 32 -8.39 12.69 -0.03
CA ILE A 32 -7.63 11.81 -0.94
C ILE A 32 -6.37 11.26 -0.26
N SER A 33 -5.68 12.10 0.53
CA SER A 33 -4.46 11.69 1.24
C SER A 33 -4.77 10.62 2.30
N LYS A 34 -5.87 10.75 3.04
CA LYS A 34 -6.32 9.75 4.02
C LYS A 34 -6.67 8.42 3.33
N ASP A 35 -7.42 8.49 2.24
CA ASP A 35 -7.79 7.30 1.47
C ASP A 35 -6.58 6.59 0.88
N THR A 36 -5.62 7.35 0.34
CA THR A 36 -4.37 6.81 -0.19
C THR A 36 -3.56 6.10 0.90
N ALA A 37 -3.49 6.68 2.11
CA ALA A 37 -2.81 6.05 3.23
C ALA A 37 -3.47 4.71 3.61
N LYS A 38 -4.80 4.67 3.66
CA LYS A 38 -5.58 3.44 3.93
C LYS A 38 -5.37 2.39 2.85
N LEU A 39 -5.47 2.76 1.57
CA LEU A 39 -5.24 1.85 0.44
C LEU A 39 -3.81 1.26 0.46
N LYS A 40 -2.82 2.05 0.86
CA LYS A 40 -1.44 1.59 1.01
C LYS A 40 -1.31 0.53 2.11
N GLU A 41 -1.97 0.74 3.25
CA GLU A 41 -1.99 -0.23 4.35
C GLU A 41 -2.67 -1.55 3.96
N GLU A 42 -3.84 -1.47 3.32
CA GLU A 42 -4.58 -2.63 2.82
C GLU A 42 -3.76 -3.40 1.78
N THR A 43 -3.15 -2.69 0.82
CA THR A 43 -2.28 -3.28 -0.22
C THR A 43 -1.07 -3.98 0.39
N ASN A 44 -0.45 -3.39 1.41
CA ASN A 44 0.67 -4.01 2.12
C ASN A 44 0.24 -5.30 2.83
N THR A 45 -0.95 -5.30 3.43
CA THR A 45 -1.51 -6.48 4.10
C THR A 45 -1.77 -7.59 3.11
N ILE A 46 -2.44 -7.29 1.99
CA ILE A 46 -2.70 -8.23 0.91
C ILE A 46 -1.39 -8.77 0.33
N SER A 47 -0.39 -7.91 0.12
CA SER A 47 0.91 -8.32 -0.44
C SER A 47 1.62 -9.32 0.48
N LYS A 48 1.63 -9.06 1.80
CA LYS A 48 2.19 -10.00 2.79
C LYS A 48 1.45 -11.34 2.81
N GLN A 49 0.11 -11.30 2.78
CA GLN A 49 -0.71 -12.51 2.75
C GLN A 49 -0.52 -13.31 1.46
N SER A 50 -0.44 -12.62 0.32
CA SER A 50 -0.20 -13.22 -0.99
C SER A 50 1.15 -13.94 -1.03
N ALA A 51 2.20 -13.28 -0.53
CA ALA A 51 3.52 -13.88 -0.39
C ALA A 51 3.53 -15.12 0.53
N ALA A 52 2.86 -15.03 1.68
CA ALA A 52 2.69 -16.17 2.58
C ALA A 52 1.96 -17.35 1.90
N ASN A 53 0.93 -17.05 1.11
CA ASN A 53 0.18 -18.05 0.37
C ASN A 53 1.01 -18.69 -0.76
N GLN A 54 1.90 -17.94 -1.42
CA GLN A 54 2.83 -18.51 -2.39
C GLN A 54 3.75 -19.56 -1.76
N VAL A 55 4.30 -19.28 -0.57
CA VAL A 55 5.12 -20.26 0.17
C VAL A 55 4.31 -21.52 0.52
N ARG A 56 3.07 -21.34 0.99
CA ARG A 56 2.17 -22.47 1.30
C ARG A 56 1.85 -23.31 0.06
N LEU A 57 1.57 -22.67 -1.07
CA LEU A 57 1.28 -23.36 -2.34
C LEU A 57 2.50 -24.13 -2.85
N ASP A 58 3.69 -23.54 -2.82
CA ASP A 58 4.92 -24.25 -3.20
C ASP A 58 5.12 -25.49 -2.34
N LEU A 59 4.93 -25.36 -1.03
CA LEU A 59 5.02 -26.49 -0.10
C LEU A 59 3.98 -27.57 -0.39
N MET A 60 2.73 -27.19 -0.70
CA MET A 60 1.69 -28.13 -1.12
C MET A 60 2.07 -28.88 -2.41
N PHE A 61 2.67 -28.21 -3.39
CA PHE A 61 3.17 -28.87 -4.60
C PHE A 61 4.31 -29.86 -4.29
N GLN A 62 5.25 -29.48 -3.42
CA GLN A 62 6.34 -30.37 -3.00
C GLN A 62 5.83 -31.61 -2.26
N ILE A 63 4.77 -31.48 -1.45
CA ILE A 63 4.09 -32.60 -0.78
C ILE A 63 3.48 -33.55 -1.81
N VAL A 64 2.72 -33.02 -2.78
CA VAL A 64 2.12 -33.85 -3.84
C VAL A 64 3.21 -34.59 -4.62
N LYS A 65 4.33 -33.93 -4.90
CA LYS A 65 5.49 -34.56 -5.54
C LYS A 65 6.09 -35.68 -4.69
N ALA A 66 6.37 -35.44 -3.41
CA ALA A 66 6.92 -36.45 -2.51
C ALA A 66 6.01 -37.69 -2.42
N ARG A 67 4.69 -37.49 -2.37
CA ARG A 67 3.70 -38.59 -2.42
C ARG A 67 3.76 -39.36 -3.73
N SER A 68 3.87 -38.67 -4.87
CA SER A 68 4.00 -39.33 -6.18
C SER A 68 5.28 -40.16 -6.30
N GLU A 69 6.34 -39.74 -5.60
CA GLU A 69 7.63 -40.42 -5.55
C GLU A 69 7.70 -41.51 -4.44
N ASN A 70 6.61 -41.72 -3.68
CA ASN A 70 6.56 -42.58 -2.49
C ASN A 70 7.62 -42.22 -1.41
N ASP A 71 8.04 -40.96 -1.34
CA ASP A 71 8.98 -40.45 -0.34
C ASP A 71 8.24 -40.05 0.95
N ALA A 72 7.92 -41.07 1.77
CA ALA A 72 7.18 -40.91 3.02
C ALA A 72 7.89 -40.00 4.06
N PRO A 73 9.22 -40.08 4.27
CA PRO A 73 9.92 -39.17 5.17
C PRO A 73 9.76 -37.70 4.76
N LYS A 74 9.90 -37.40 3.46
CA LYS A 74 9.77 -36.04 2.95
C LYS A 74 8.33 -35.53 3.00
N ASP A 75 7.34 -36.34 2.64
CA ASP A 75 5.92 -35.98 2.79
C ASP A 75 5.60 -35.62 4.24
N ALA A 76 6.03 -36.44 5.20
CA ALA A 76 5.79 -36.20 6.62
C ALA A 76 6.43 -34.88 7.09
N ALA A 77 7.68 -34.62 6.72
CA ALA A 77 8.39 -33.39 7.08
C ALA A 77 7.72 -32.14 6.48
N LEU A 78 7.43 -32.14 5.18
CA LEU A 78 6.79 -31.01 4.50
C LEU A 78 5.37 -30.75 5.02
N THR A 79 4.61 -31.82 5.33
CA THR A 79 3.27 -31.70 5.92
C THR A 79 3.32 -31.08 7.32
N GLN A 80 4.31 -31.43 8.15
CA GLN A 80 4.51 -30.80 9.46
C GLN A 80 4.85 -29.31 9.32
N ILE A 81 5.74 -28.96 8.39
CA ILE A 81 6.10 -27.56 8.12
C ILE A 81 4.87 -26.76 7.66
N LEU A 82 4.04 -27.32 6.77
CA LEU A 82 2.83 -26.66 6.28
C LEU A 82 1.84 -26.40 7.43
N ARG A 83 1.70 -27.37 8.34
CA ARG A 83 0.85 -27.22 9.53
C ARG A 83 1.33 -26.09 10.43
N ALA A 84 2.63 -26.01 10.71
CA ALA A 84 3.21 -24.92 11.50
C ALA A 84 2.97 -23.54 10.84
N LEU A 85 3.13 -23.43 9.51
CA LEU A 85 2.87 -22.19 8.76
C LEU A 85 1.39 -21.77 8.73
N ILE A 86 0.46 -22.73 8.79
CA ILE A 86 -0.99 -22.45 8.85
C ILE A 86 -1.38 -22.00 10.26
N ASN A 87 -0.80 -22.63 11.28
CA ASN A 87 -1.04 -22.30 12.68
C ASN A 87 -0.35 -20.99 13.14
N GLY A 88 0.52 -20.41 12.31
CA GLY A 88 1.29 -19.21 12.66
C GLY A 88 2.46 -19.50 13.61
N GLU A 89 2.85 -20.76 13.73
CA GLU A 89 3.99 -21.23 14.55
C GLU A 89 5.34 -21.04 13.81
N ALA A 90 5.30 -20.68 12.53
CA ALA A 90 6.46 -20.37 11.69
C ALA A 90 6.14 -19.18 10.76
N GLU A 91 7.11 -18.27 10.55
CA GLU A 91 6.96 -17.18 9.58
C GLU A 91 7.41 -17.61 8.18
N PRO A 92 6.67 -17.25 7.12
CA PRO A 92 7.13 -17.43 5.75
C PRO A 92 8.30 -16.46 5.49
N GLU A 93 9.52 -16.98 5.42
CA GLU A 93 10.71 -16.16 5.13
C GLU A 93 10.60 -15.50 3.75
N LEU A 94 10.34 -14.20 3.73
CA LEU A 94 10.38 -13.40 2.52
C LEU A 94 11.75 -12.72 2.40
N LYS A 95 12.61 -13.20 1.51
CA LYS A 95 13.82 -12.47 1.13
C LYS A 95 13.40 -11.10 0.58
N ARG A 96 13.55 -10.05 1.39
CA ARG A 96 13.31 -8.65 0.99
C ARG A 96 14.22 -8.32 -0.20
N ALA A 97 13.66 -8.25 -1.41
CA ALA A 97 14.24 -7.40 -2.43
C ALA A 97 14.19 -5.98 -1.89
N LYS A 98 15.37 -5.37 -1.65
CA LYS A 98 15.48 -3.98 -1.23
C LYS A 98 14.85 -3.12 -2.33
N LEU A 99 13.70 -2.49 -2.04
CA LEU A 99 13.17 -1.44 -2.92
C LEU A 99 14.21 -0.31 -2.97
N PRO A 100 14.51 0.26 -4.15
CA PRO A 100 15.39 1.43 -4.24
C PRO A 100 14.80 2.57 -3.40
N GLU A 101 15.64 3.18 -2.56
CA GLU A 101 15.30 4.40 -1.83
C GLU A 101 14.97 5.50 -2.84
N GLU A 102 13.69 5.88 -2.95
CA GLU A 102 13.27 7.06 -3.70
C GLU A 102 13.86 8.30 -3.03
N LYS A 103 14.91 8.82 -3.67
CA LYS A 103 15.56 10.06 -3.28
C LYS A 103 14.60 11.23 -3.42
N GLN A 104 14.24 11.81 -2.28
CA GLN A 104 14.02 13.25 -2.06
C GLN A 104 13.41 14.04 -3.23
N GLU A 105 12.08 14.02 -3.34
CA GLU A 105 11.34 15.16 -3.91
C GLU A 105 11.21 16.26 -2.84
N GLN A 106 12.34 16.89 -2.53
CA GLN A 106 12.36 18.26 -2.02
C GLN A 106 12.98 19.13 -3.10
N ARG A 107 12.14 19.58 -4.03
CA ARG A 107 12.35 20.74 -4.92
C ARG A 107 11.07 20.91 -5.74
N LEU A 108 10.14 21.71 -5.24
CA LEU A 108 9.38 22.67 -6.05
C LEU A 108 8.51 23.53 -5.10
N ILE A 109 9.17 24.38 -4.32
CA ILE A 109 8.58 25.67 -3.94
C ILE A 109 9.68 26.70 -4.22
N THR A 110 9.59 27.34 -5.38
CA THR A 110 10.22 28.62 -5.67
C THR A 110 9.25 29.39 -6.53
#